data_AF-A0A926D6U5-F1
#
_entry.id   AF-A0A926D6U5-F1
#
_cell.length_a   1.000
_cell.length_b   1.000
_cell.length_c   1.000
_cell.angle_alpha   90.00
_cell.angle_beta   90.00
_cell.angle_gamma   90.00
#
_symmetry.space_group_name_H-M   'P 1'
#
loop_
_entity.id
_entity.type
_entity.pdbx_description
1 polymer ?
#
loop_
_entity_poly.entity_id
_entity_poly.type
_entity_poly.pdbx_seq_one_letter_code
_entity_poly.pdbx_strand_id
1 'polypeptide(L)'
;MRCGAKVQVAEQYFAQPYHSALLNILCEGKIGVPTDLLISMVHGYHAVNLIRRYLDVGFMPCTISAKRFSQELVETCGRDGLVQNGALHTAARDTAVFTFENGKNAYFDFCEEQYFSGIRSRFLRISGTRGEIFDRTVRYLNEEGDCACSEIQRVELGQYSNLEGDSLRGLMLDGRYIYRNPFAERTVADFRRLSDEELALAKVLLDMKTYVETGKEFYGLAEACQDTYLSHCLTKALETGKPVQTERKPWCRP
;
A
#
# COMPACT_ATOMS: atom_id res chain seq x y z
N MET A 1 28.21 -2.45 3.76
CA MET A 1 28.20 -3.57 4.73
C MET A 1 29.50 -4.35 4.59
N ARG A 2 30.31 -4.39 5.65
CA ARG A 2 31.66 -5.02 5.65
C ARG A 2 31.66 -6.52 5.97
N CYS A 3 30.49 -7.11 6.21
CA CYS A 3 30.30 -8.55 6.42
C CYS A 3 29.05 -8.95 5.64
N GLY A 4 29.08 -10.02 4.83
CA GLY A 4 27.97 -10.45 3.95
C GLY A 4 26.74 -10.99 4.68
N ALA A 5 26.25 -10.25 5.68
CA ALA A 5 25.02 -10.57 6.40
C ALA A 5 23.83 -10.48 5.45
N LYS A 6 23.01 -11.53 5.45
CA LYS A 6 21.74 -11.60 4.75
C LYS A 6 20.71 -10.76 5.53
N VAL A 7 20.15 -9.72 4.92
CA VAL A 7 19.20 -8.80 5.57
C VAL A 7 17.95 -8.65 4.71
N GLN A 8 16.79 -8.90 5.30
CA GLN A 8 15.47 -8.52 4.76
C GLN A 8 14.72 -7.78 5.86
N VAL A 9 13.85 -6.85 5.48
CA VAL A 9 13.07 -6.07 6.43
C VAL A 9 11.60 -6.54 6.39
N ALA A 10 10.95 -6.59 7.54
CA ALA A 10 9.58 -7.07 7.67
C ALA A 10 8.56 -5.95 7.38
N GLU A 11 8.57 -5.41 6.16
CA GLU A 11 7.49 -4.55 5.66
C GLU A 11 6.41 -5.42 5.03
N GLN A 12 5.17 -5.29 5.47
CA GLN A 12 4.07 -6.15 5.06
C GLN A 12 3.04 -5.47 4.16
N TYR A 13 2.93 -4.14 4.12
CA TYR A 13 1.78 -3.49 3.47
C TYR A 13 1.63 -3.87 1.99
N PHE A 14 2.70 -3.92 1.19
CA PHE A 14 2.61 -4.34 -0.21
C PHE A 14 2.12 -5.79 -0.38
N ALA A 15 2.32 -6.63 0.63
CA ALA A 15 1.89 -8.03 0.65
C ALA A 15 0.45 -8.22 1.14
N GLN A 16 -0.23 -7.16 1.58
CA GLN A 16 -1.65 -7.22 1.89
C GLN A 16 -2.45 -7.58 0.63
N PRO A 17 -3.52 -8.38 0.75
CA PRO A 17 -4.32 -8.82 -0.39
C PRO A 17 -4.74 -7.71 -1.34
N TYR A 18 -5.21 -6.58 -0.80
CA TYR A 18 -5.61 -5.42 -1.59
C TYR A 18 -4.45 -4.82 -2.38
N HIS A 19 -3.33 -4.52 -1.73
CA HIS A 19 -2.17 -3.90 -2.38
C HIS A 19 -1.47 -4.84 -3.38
N SER A 20 -1.38 -6.13 -3.07
CA SER A 20 -0.88 -7.15 -3.99
C SER A 20 -1.78 -7.28 -5.23
N ALA A 21 -3.09 -7.22 -5.07
CA ALA A 21 -4.03 -7.23 -6.19
C ALA A 21 -3.85 -6.01 -7.11
N LEU A 22 -3.69 -4.80 -6.53
CA LEU A 22 -3.43 -3.60 -7.32
C LEU A 22 -2.10 -3.67 -8.06
N LEU A 23 -1.02 -4.12 -7.39
CA LEU A 23 0.28 -4.31 -8.03
C LEU A 23 0.21 -5.31 -9.19
N ASN A 24 -0.57 -6.39 -9.05
CA ASN A 24 -0.77 -7.34 -10.15
C ASN A 24 -1.52 -6.71 -11.34
N ILE A 25 -2.54 -5.88 -11.11
CA ILE A 25 -3.22 -5.13 -12.18
C ILE A 25 -2.23 -4.20 -12.92
N LEU A 26 -1.33 -3.53 -12.17
CA LEU A 26 -0.30 -2.66 -12.77
C LEU A 26 0.71 -3.46 -13.58
N CYS A 27 1.17 -4.61 -13.06
CA CYS A 27 2.09 -5.52 -13.76
C CYS A 27 1.48 -6.07 -15.06
N GLU A 28 0.17 -6.35 -15.08
CA GLU A 28 -0.57 -6.75 -16.28
C GLU A 28 -0.75 -5.60 -17.29
N GLY A 29 -0.41 -4.36 -16.91
CA GLY A 29 -0.49 -3.19 -17.78
C GLY A 29 -1.92 -2.73 -18.07
N LYS A 30 -2.92 -3.16 -17.28
CA LYS A 30 -4.34 -2.90 -17.55
C LYS A 30 -4.67 -1.40 -17.66
N ILE A 31 -3.98 -0.56 -16.90
CA ILE A 31 -4.12 0.91 -16.96
C ILE A 31 -2.94 1.61 -17.67
N GLY A 32 -2.09 0.86 -18.37
CA GLY A 32 -0.87 1.39 -18.99
C GLY A 32 0.19 1.76 -17.95
N VAL A 33 1.01 2.77 -18.25
CA VAL A 33 2.09 3.22 -17.37
C VAL A 33 1.52 4.12 -16.27
N PRO A 34 1.73 3.84 -14.97
CA PRO A 34 1.31 4.73 -13.89
C PRO A 34 1.97 6.11 -13.99
N THR A 35 1.18 7.16 -13.81
CA THR A 35 1.56 8.57 -13.96
C THR A 35 1.46 9.34 -12.65
N ASP A 36 0.38 9.13 -11.90
CA ASP A 36 0.21 9.72 -10.58
C ASP A 36 -0.55 8.80 -9.61
N LEU A 37 -0.38 9.08 -8.32
CA LEU A 37 -1.00 8.36 -7.21
C LEU A 37 -1.59 9.37 -6.22
N LEU A 38 -2.80 9.13 -5.74
CA LEU A 38 -3.34 9.78 -4.53
C LEU A 38 -3.59 8.70 -3.48
N ILE A 39 -3.04 8.85 -2.27
CA ILE A 39 -3.14 7.86 -1.20
C ILE A 39 -3.58 8.51 0.12
N SER A 40 -4.65 7.97 0.72
CA SER A 40 -5.16 8.35 2.03
C SER A 40 -5.57 7.13 2.85
N MET A 41 -4.58 6.42 3.40
CA MET A 41 -4.81 5.16 4.12
C MET A 41 -3.64 4.67 4.98
N VAL A 42 -2.41 5.00 4.59
CA VAL A 42 -1.18 4.47 5.21
C VAL A 42 -0.23 5.66 5.44
N HIS A 43 0.65 5.58 6.46
CA HIS A 43 1.55 6.66 6.85
C HIS A 43 3.03 6.27 6.83
N GLY A 44 3.91 7.26 6.99
CA GLY A 44 5.34 7.06 7.18
C GLY A 44 6.00 6.26 6.04
N TYR A 45 6.98 5.42 6.39
CA TYR A 45 7.71 4.62 5.42
C TYR A 45 6.81 3.58 4.71
N HIS A 46 5.74 3.10 5.36
CA HIS A 46 4.77 2.20 4.73
C HIS A 46 4.09 2.86 3.53
N ALA A 47 3.70 4.14 3.66
CA ALA A 47 3.12 4.91 2.57
C ALA A 47 4.14 5.13 1.45
N VAL A 48 5.38 5.46 1.81
CA VAL A 48 6.47 5.64 0.85
C VAL A 48 6.73 4.35 0.07
N ASN A 49 6.73 3.20 0.73
CA ASN A 49 6.91 1.89 0.08
C ASN A 49 5.85 1.69 -1.02
N LEU A 50 4.58 1.91 -0.67
CA LEU A 50 3.47 1.80 -1.63
C LEU A 50 3.58 2.83 -2.76
N ILE A 51 3.90 4.09 -2.45
CA ILE A 51 4.12 5.15 -3.45
C ILE A 51 5.17 4.71 -4.47
N ARG A 52 6.33 4.24 -4.00
CA ARG A 52 7.43 3.85 -4.88
C ARG A 52 7.08 2.65 -5.74
N ARG A 53 6.37 1.66 -5.18
CA ARG A 53 5.94 0.45 -5.89
C ARG A 53 4.86 0.75 -6.93
N TYR A 54 3.82 1.52 -6.59
CA TYR A 54 2.75 1.84 -7.54
C TYR A 54 3.21 2.71 -8.70
N LEU A 55 4.12 3.64 -8.44
CA LEU A 55 4.66 4.51 -9.49
C LEU A 55 5.86 3.91 -10.21
N ASP A 56 6.36 2.74 -9.80
CA ASP A 56 7.55 2.10 -10.36
C ASP A 56 8.72 3.08 -10.54
N VAL A 57 9.05 3.80 -9.47
CA VAL A 57 10.08 4.85 -9.47
C VAL A 57 11.41 4.37 -8.89
N GLY A 58 11.45 3.18 -8.29
CA GLY A 58 12.65 2.66 -7.63
C GLY A 58 13.30 3.72 -6.73
N PHE A 59 14.61 3.90 -6.86
CA PHE A 59 15.41 4.85 -6.07
C PHE A 59 15.45 6.28 -6.62
N MET A 60 14.52 6.65 -7.49
CA MET A 60 14.51 7.95 -8.15
C MET A 60 14.40 9.10 -7.13
N PRO A 61 15.23 10.15 -7.26
CA PRO A 61 15.04 11.37 -6.49
C PRO A 61 13.71 12.05 -6.80
N CYS A 62 13.21 12.77 -5.80
CA CYS A 62 12.04 13.62 -5.87
C CYS A 62 12.19 14.89 -5.02
N THR A 63 11.34 15.87 -5.31
CA THR A 63 11.06 16.99 -4.40
C THR A 63 9.84 16.66 -3.56
N ILE A 64 9.92 16.84 -2.24
CA ILE A 64 8.80 16.63 -1.32
C ILE A 64 8.36 17.99 -0.77
N SER A 65 7.11 18.38 -1.03
CA SER A 65 6.48 19.56 -0.45
C SER A 65 5.33 19.12 0.46
N ALA A 66 5.31 19.55 1.71
CA ALA A 66 4.36 19.04 2.70
C ALA A 66 3.80 20.13 3.61
N LYS A 67 2.62 19.88 4.17
CA LYS A 67 1.97 20.74 5.15
C LYS A 67 1.16 19.92 6.15
N ARG A 68 1.30 20.27 7.42
CA ARG A 68 0.49 19.73 8.52
C ARG A 68 -0.69 20.66 8.80
N PHE A 69 -1.86 20.08 8.96
CA PHE A 69 -3.07 20.74 9.42
C PHE A 69 -3.53 20.10 10.73
N SER A 70 -4.41 20.79 11.44
CA SER A 70 -5.10 20.27 12.62
C SER A 70 -6.61 20.28 12.34
N GLN A 71 -7.29 19.21 12.76
CA GLN A 71 -8.74 19.06 12.59
C GLN A 71 -9.33 18.55 13.90
N GLU A 72 -10.49 19.08 14.28
CA GLU A 72 -11.29 18.50 15.36
C GLU A 72 -12.15 17.36 14.80
N LEU A 73 -12.14 16.21 15.47
CA LEU A 73 -13.01 15.10 15.13
C LEU A 73 -13.32 14.21 16.34
N VAL A 74 -14.29 13.32 16.12
CA VAL A 74 -14.72 12.32 17.11
C VAL A 74 -13.93 11.03 16.88
N GLU A 75 -13.30 10.52 17.94
CA GLU A 75 -12.76 9.17 17.95
C GLU A 75 -13.91 8.17 17.93
N THR A 76 -13.84 7.15 17.07
CA THR A 76 -14.92 6.14 16.94
C THR A 76 -14.43 4.72 17.25
N CYS A 77 -13.12 4.52 17.27
CA CYS A 77 -12.49 3.26 17.62
C CYS A 77 -11.00 3.54 17.86
N GLY A 78 -10.37 2.75 18.73
CA GLY A 78 -8.94 2.75 18.98
C GLY A 78 -8.44 1.33 19.20
N ARG A 79 -7.22 1.20 19.73
CA ARG A 79 -6.63 -0.12 20.02
C ARG A 79 -7.40 -0.90 21.07
N ASP A 80 -8.07 -0.19 21.97
CA ASP A 80 -8.88 -0.75 23.05
C ASP A 80 -10.33 -1.05 22.62
N GLY A 81 -10.66 -0.83 21.34
CA GLY A 81 -11.96 -1.11 20.75
C GLY A 81 -12.79 0.14 20.46
N LEU A 82 -14.11 -0.04 20.40
CA LEU A 82 -15.07 0.99 19.99
C LEU A 82 -15.15 2.14 21.00
N VAL A 83 -15.25 3.37 20.49
CA VAL A 83 -15.43 4.59 21.28
C VAL A 83 -16.76 5.22 20.91
N GLN A 84 -17.62 5.46 21.90
CA GLN A 84 -19.00 5.95 21.71
C GLN A 84 -19.34 7.19 22.53
N ASN A 85 -18.36 7.78 23.22
CA ASN A 85 -18.57 8.94 24.09
C ASN A 85 -18.79 10.26 23.31
N GLY A 86 -18.55 10.28 21.99
CA GLY A 86 -18.70 11.46 21.15
C GLY A 86 -17.68 12.57 21.43
N ALA A 87 -16.61 12.27 22.16
CA ALA A 87 -15.62 13.27 22.56
C ALA A 87 -14.85 13.79 21.34
N LEU A 88 -14.81 15.12 21.21
CA LEU A 88 -13.94 15.77 20.23
C LEU A 88 -12.50 15.75 20.73
N HIS A 89 -11.58 15.50 19.81
CA HIS A 89 -10.16 15.74 20.00
C HIS A 89 -9.57 16.36 18.73
N THR A 90 -8.39 16.98 18.89
CA THR A 90 -7.63 17.51 17.77
C THR A 90 -6.68 16.45 17.23
N ALA A 91 -6.75 16.15 15.94
CA ALA A 91 -5.82 15.25 15.25
C ALA A 91 -5.02 15.99 14.18
N ALA A 92 -3.78 15.58 13.97
CA ALA A 92 -2.99 16.07 12.85
C ALA A 92 -3.47 15.43 11.53
N ARG A 93 -3.37 16.22 10.46
CA ARG A 93 -3.53 15.76 9.08
C ARG A 93 -2.36 16.25 8.25
N ASP A 94 -1.57 15.31 7.78
CA ASP A 94 -0.40 15.56 6.96
C ASP A 94 -0.75 15.42 5.49
N THR A 95 -0.46 16.45 4.70
CA THR A 95 -0.54 16.37 3.25
C THR A 95 0.83 16.61 2.63
N ALA A 96 1.12 15.91 1.55
CA ALA A 96 2.36 16.11 0.81
C ALA A 96 2.23 15.79 -0.67
N VAL A 97 3.13 16.38 -1.47
CA VAL A 97 3.35 16.05 -2.87
C VAL A 97 4.79 15.59 -3.03
N PHE A 98 4.97 14.40 -3.61
CA PHE A 98 6.25 13.86 -4.06
C PHE A 98 6.31 14.03 -5.57
N THR A 99 7.19 14.89 -6.07
CA THR A 99 7.42 15.10 -7.51
C THR A 99 8.72 14.44 -7.92
N PHE A 100 8.62 13.29 -8.60
CA PHE A 100 9.78 12.51 -9.04
C PHE A 100 10.41 13.10 -10.30
N GLU A 101 11.71 12.87 -10.51
CA GLU A 101 12.46 13.42 -11.65
C GLU A 101 11.88 13.06 -13.02
N ASN A 102 11.20 11.92 -13.15
CA ASN A 102 10.53 11.50 -14.39
C ASN A 102 9.14 12.13 -14.61
N GLY A 103 8.75 13.09 -13.76
CA GLY A 103 7.46 13.78 -13.85
C GLY A 103 6.28 13.05 -13.20
N LYS A 104 6.48 11.84 -12.64
CA LYS A 104 5.44 11.16 -11.86
C LYS A 104 5.22 11.88 -10.53
N ASN A 105 3.98 11.89 -10.04
CA ASN A 105 3.62 12.56 -8.80
C ASN A 105 2.87 11.64 -7.84
N ALA A 106 3.16 11.74 -6.54
CA ALA A 106 2.32 11.15 -5.51
C ALA A 106 1.75 12.23 -4.59
N TYR A 107 0.45 12.17 -4.36
CA TYR A 107 -0.29 13.00 -3.42
C TYR A 107 -0.56 12.14 -2.18
N PHE A 108 0.02 12.55 -1.07
CA PHE A 108 -0.12 11.91 0.23
C PHE A 108 -1.07 12.73 1.09
N ASP A 109 -2.02 12.05 1.74
CA ASP A 109 -2.97 12.64 2.67
C ASP A 109 -3.20 11.66 3.81
N PHE A 110 -2.83 12.00 5.04
CA PHE A 110 -3.02 11.10 6.16
C PHE A 110 -3.42 11.83 7.42
N CYS A 111 -4.50 11.38 8.06
CA CYS A 111 -4.93 11.83 9.37
C CYS A 111 -4.50 10.81 10.44
N GLU A 112 -4.04 11.25 11.61
CA GLU A 112 -3.60 10.32 12.67
C GLU A 112 -4.69 9.31 13.08
N GLU A 113 -5.96 9.72 13.00
CA GLU A 113 -7.14 8.92 13.31
C GLU A 113 -7.58 7.97 12.17
N GLN A 114 -6.87 7.98 11.04
CA GLN A 114 -7.34 7.35 9.81
C GLN A 114 -7.50 5.82 9.93
N TYR A 115 -6.73 5.11 10.76
CA TYR A 115 -6.76 3.63 10.80
C TYR A 115 -7.99 3.03 11.47
N PHE A 116 -8.46 3.65 12.56
CA PHE A 116 -9.54 3.11 13.37
C PHE A 116 -10.84 3.88 13.16
N SER A 117 -10.78 5.09 12.60
CA SER A 117 -11.98 5.88 12.41
C SER A 117 -12.97 5.22 11.43
N GLY A 118 -14.20 5.01 11.90
CA GLY A 118 -15.33 4.58 11.08
C GLY A 118 -16.00 5.72 10.30
N ILE A 119 -15.57 6.97 10.55
CA ILE A 119 -16.11 8.19 9.93
C ILE A 119 -15.08 8.92 9.06
N ARG A 120 -14.02 8.21 8.67
CA ARG A 120 -12.99 8.67 7.73
C ARG A 120 -12.83 7.63 6.63
N SER A 121 -13.07 8.06 5.39
CA SER A 121 -12.85 7.20 4.22
C SER A 121 -11.36 7.00 3.99
N ARG A 122 -10.96 5.75 3.83
CA ARG A 122 -9.64 5.38 3.28
C ARG A 122 -9.79 5.24 1.79
N PHE A 123 -8.91 5.86 1.03
CA PHE A 123 -8.99 5.79 -0.43
C PHE A 123 -7.61 5.82 -1.09
N LEU A 124 -7.56 5.25 -2.29
CA LEU A 124 -6.37 5.25 -3.15
C LEU A 124 -6.78 5.38 -4.61
N ARG A 125 -6.03 6.19 -5.35
CA ARG A 125 -6.18 6.38 -6.79
C ARG A 125 -4.86 6.22 -7.50
N ILE A 126 -4.78 5.40 -8.54
CA ILE A 126 -3.62 5.29 -9.42
C ILE A 126 -4.07 5.65 -10.83
N SER A 127 -3.57 6.75 -11.37
CA SER A 127 -3.80 7.13 -12.76
C SER A 127 -2.70 6.55 -13.65
N GLY A 128 -3.07 6.00 -14.80
CA GLY A 128 -2.14 5.51 -15.81
C GLY A 128 -2.50 6.00 -17.21
N THR A 129 -1.60 5.79 -18.16
CA THR A 129 -1.75 6.28 -19.54
C THR A 129 -2.94 5.67 -20.30
N ARG A 130 -3.53 4.58 -19.80
CA ARG A 130 -4.67 3.88 -20.41
C ARG A 130 -5.84 3.66 -19.45
N GLY A 131 -5.83 4.26 -18.27
CA GLY A 131 -6.87 4.01 -17.28
C GLY A 131 -6.59 4.58 -15.90
N GLU A 132 -7.45 4.23 -14.95
CA GLU A 132 -7.36 4.64 -13.56
C GLU A 132 -7.87 3.48 -12.68
N ILE A 133 -7.22 3.29 -11.53
CA ILE A 133 -7.77 2.52 -10.42
C ILE A 133 -8.19 3.55 -9.36
N PHE A 134 -9.46 3.54 -8.95
CA PHE A 134 -9.95 4.29 -7.80
C PHE A 134 -10.61 3.31 -6.83
N ASP A 135 -9.94 3.07 -5.70
CA ASP A 135 -10.23 2.01 -4.76
C ASP A 135 -10.39 0.64 -5.43
N ARG A 136 -11.63 0.17 -5.55
CA ARG A 136 -11.95 -1.11 -6.18
C ARG A 136 -12.37 -0.98 -7.63
N THR A 137 -12.64 0.24 -8.10
CA THR A 137 -13.08 0.48 -9.46
C THR A 137 -11.88 0.63 -10.39
N VAL A 138 -11.84 -0.14 -11.46
CA VAL A 138 -10.80 -0.11 -12.48
C VAL A 138 -11.41 0.34 -13.79
N ARG A 139 -11.01 1.53 -14.26
CA ARG A 139 -11.39 2.10 -15.56
C ARG A 139 -10.22 1.95 -16.51
N TYR A 140 -10.45 1.45 -17.72
CA TYR A 140 -9.38 1.17 -18.66
C TYR A 140 -9.86 1.12 -20.10
N LEU A 141 -8.93 1.28 -21.04
CA LEU A 141 -9.15 1.03 -22.46
C LEU A 141 -8.93 -0.46 -22.76
N ASN A 142 -9.98 -1.19 -23.16
CA ASN A 142 -9.89 -2.62 -23.48
C ASN A 142 -9.11 -2.89 -24.79
N GLU A 143 -9.05 -4.15 -25.21
CA GLU A 143 -8.30 -4.57 -26.40
C GLU A 143 -8.95 -4.06 -27.70
N GLU A 144 -10.27 -3.85 -27.69
CA GLU A 144 -11.06 -3.31 -28.78
C GLU A 144 -10.96 -1.78 -28.92
N GLY A 145 -10.42 -1.09 -27.91
CA GLY A 145 -10.31 0.37 -27.87
C GLY A 145 -11.53 1.08 -27.27
N ASP A 146 -12.41 0.35 -26.58
CA ASP A 146 -13.54 0.90 -25.85
C ASP A 146 -13.19 1.21 -24.39
N CYS A 147 -13.86 2.22 -23.83
CA CYS A 147 -13.79 2.54 -22.42
C CYS A 147 -14.56 1.49 -21.60
N ALA A 148 -13.82 0.70 -20.81
CA ALA A 148 -14.37 -0.31 -19.92
C ALA A 148 -14.26 0.10 -18.45
N CYS A 149 -15.12 -0.50 -17.61
CA CYS A 149 -15.13 -0.32 -16.17
C CYS A 149 -15.41 -1.66 -15.51
N SER A 150 -14.56 -2.03 -14.55
CA SER A 150 -14.65 -3.26 -13.79
C SER A 150 -14.49 -2.97 -12.29
N GLU A 151 -15.00 -3.84 -11.44
CA GLU A 151 -14.90 -3.69 -9.98
C GLU A 151 -14.16 -4.90 -9.40
N ILE A 152 -13.16 -4.65 -8.55
CA ILE A 152 -12.44 -5.66 -7.81
C ILE A 152 -13.38 -6.30 -6.78
N GLN A 153 -13.61 -7.61 -6.94
CA GLN A 153 -14.44 -8.40 -6.06
C GLN A 153 -13.58 -9.16 -5.04
N ARG A 154 -13.90 -9.01 -3.76
CA ARG A 154 -13.30 -9.81 -2.70
C ARG A 154 -14.06 -11.13 -2.57
N VAL A 155 -13.34 -12.25 -2.66
CA VAL A 155 -13.95 -13.59 -2.57
C VAL A 155 -13.69 -14.16 -1.19
N GLU A 156 -14.73 -14.12 -0.36
CA GLU A 156 -14.72 -14.67 1.00
C GLU A 156 -15.50 -15.99 1.07
N LEU A 157 -15.05 -16.86 1.97
CA LEU A 157 -15.64 -18.16 2.26
C LEU A 157 -16.54 -18.08 3.50
N GLY A 158 -17.32 -19.13 3.76
CA GLY A 158 -18.20 -19.17 4.92
C GLY A 158 -19.44 -18.28 4.84
N GLN A 159 -19.68 -17.62 3.69
CA GLN A 159 -20.90 -16.83 3.46
C GLN A 159 -22.03 -17.67 2.85
N TYR A 160 -23.27 -17.25 3.11
CA TYR A 160 -24.53 -17.87 2.65
C TYR A 160 -24.70 -19.34 3.08
N SER A 161 -24.19 -20.29 2.28
CA SER A 161 -24.23 -21.73 2.57
C SER A 161 -22.90 -22.42 2.25
N ASN A 162 -21.83 -21.63 2.09
CA ASN A 162 -20.48 -22.14 1.93
C ASN A 162 -20.01 -22.77 3.26
N LEU A 163 -19.69 -24.06 3.25
CA LEU A 163 -19.30 -24.83 4.44
C LEU A 163 -17.78 -24.81 4.70
N GLU A 164 -17.00 -24.07 3.92
CA GLU A 164 -15.53 -24.08 3.96
C GLU A 164 -14.95 -23.19 5.08
N GLY A 165 -15.80 -22.63 5.94
CA GLY A 165 -15.37 -21.73 7.03
C GLY A 165 -15.03 -20.31 6.55
N ASP A 166 -14.91 -19.38 7.50
CA ASP A 166 -14.69 -17.96 7.25
C ASP A 166 -13.23 -17.68 6.89
N SER A 167 -12.95 -17.33 5.63
CA SER A 167 -11.59 -17.09 5.14
C SER A 167 -11.56 -16.33 3.81
N LEU A 168 -10.46 -15.62 3.54
CA LEU A 168 -10.22 -15.02 2.23
C LEU A 168 -9.76 -16.09 1.23
N ARG A 169 -10.44 -16.23 0.10
CA ARG A 169 -9.96 -17.02 -1.05
C ARG A 169 -9.07 -16.19 -1.98
N GLY A 170 -9.45 -14.95 -2.24
CA GLY A 170 -8.66 -14.04 -3.08
C GLY A 170 -9.44 -12.80 -3.52
N LEU A 171 -8.85 -12.05 -4.45
CA LEU A 171 -9.49 -10.91 -5.11
C LEU A 171 -9.57 -11.19 -6.62
N MET A 172 -10.71 -10.85 -7.21
CA MET A 172 -11.00 -11.08 -8.61
C MET A 172 -11.34 -9.79 -9.35
N LEU A 173 -11.00 -9.75 -10.63
CA LEU A 173 -11.39 -8.72 -11.59
C LEU A 173 -11.73 -9.42 -12.90
N ASP A 174 -12.86 -9.06 -13.52
CA ASP A 174 -13.31 -9.66 -14.80
C ASP A 174 -13.35 -11.20 -14.78
N GLY A 175 -13.80 -11.79 -13.66
CA GLY A 175 -13.90 -13.24 -13.51
C GLY A 175 -12.56 -13.97 -13.35
N ARG A 176 -11.44 -13.26 -13.19
CA ARG A 176 -10.10 -13.84 -12.98
C ARG A 176 -9.52 -13.41 -11.64
N TYR A 177 -8.72 -14.27 -11.02
CA TYR A 177 -8.02 -13.91 -9.79
C TYR A 177 -6.83 -13.00 -10.10
N ILE A 178 -6.89 -11.78 -9.56
CA ILE A 178 -5.77 -10.83 -9.53
C ILE A 178 -4.96 -10.95 -8.25
N TYR A 179 -5.48 -11.63 -7.23
CA TYR A 179 -4.74 -12.08 -6.06
C TYR A 179 -5.35 -13.38 -5.54
N ARG A 180 -4.51 -14.35 -5.19
CA ARG A 180 -4.92 -15.57 -4.50
C ARG A 180 -4.30 -15.60 -3.12
N ASN A 181 -5.10 -15.89 -2.09
CA ASN A 181 -4.56 -16.13 -0.76
C ASN A 181 -3.70 -17.41 -0.80
N PRO A 182 -2.37 -17.32 -0.58
CA PRO A 182 -1.48 -18.48 -0.65
C PRO A 182 -1.70 -19.48 0.50
N PHE A 183 -2.50 -19.10 1.51
CA PHE A 183 -2.82 -19.92 2.67
C PHE A 183 -4.26 -20.45 2.64
N ALA A 184 -5.03 -20.20 1.56
CA ALA A 184 -6.47 -20.47 1.51
C ALA A 184 -6.85 -21.92 1.91
N GLU A 185 -6.10 -22.92 1.46
CA GLU A 185 -6.38 -24.32 1.81
C GLU A 185 -6.14 -24.61 3.30
N ARG A 186 -5.08 -24.04 3.88
CA ARG A 186 -4.74 -24.23 5.29
C ARG A 186 -5.66 -23.45 6.20
N THR A 187 -6.04 -22.23 5.83
CA THR A 187 -6.99 -21.43 6.61
C THR A 187 -8.36 -22.08 6.68
N VAL A 188 -8.79 -22.75 5.61
CA VAL A 188 -10.00 -23.58 5.58
C VAL A 188 -9.83 -24.83 6.46
N ALA A 189 -8.78 -25.63 6.25
CA ALA A 189 -8.60 -26.91 6.95
C ALA A 189 -8.37 -26.74 8.46
N ASP A 190 -7.63 -25.70 8.87
CA ASP A 190 -7.27 -25.44 10.27
C ASP A 190 -8.27 -24.48 10.96
N PHE A 191 -9.36 -24.09 10.29
CA PHE A 191 -10.34 -23.09 10.74
C PHE A 191 -9.69 -21.75 11.18
N ARG A 192 -8.60 -21.34 10.53
CA ARG A 192 -7.89 -20.11 10.86
C ARG A 192 -8.43 -18.92 10.08
N ARG A 193 -8.86 -17.91 10.82
CA ARG A 193 -9.35 -16.63 10.28
C ARG A 193 -8.22 -15.62 10.36
N LEU A 194 -7.42 -15.52 9.31
CA LEU A 194 -6.36 -14.53 9.23
C LEU A 194 -6.91 -13.25 8.60
N SER A 195 -6.69 -12.13 9.27
CA SER A 195 -6.89 -10.78 8.74
C SER A 195 -5.92 -10.48 7.59
N ASP A 196 -6.19 -9.41 6.83
CA ASP A 196 -5.31 -8.97 5.73
C ASP A 196 -3.89 -8.63 6.22
N GLU A 197 -3.75 -8.09 7.44
CA GLU A 197 -2.45 -7.87 8.10
C GLU A 197 -1.75 -9.19 8.44
N GLU A 198 -2.45 -10.16 9.01
CA GLU A 198 -1.86 -11.46 9.36
C GLU A 198 -1.49 -12.27 8.11
N LEU A 199 -2.27 -12.19 7.04
CA LEU A 199 -1.95 -12.78 5.74
C LEU A 199 -0.68 -12.17 5.15
N ALA A 200 -0.54 -10.84 5.22
CA ALA A 200 0.64 -10.13 4.76
C ALA A 200 1.89 -10.53 5.57
N LEU A 201 1.78 -10.58 6.90
CA LEU A 201 2.87 -11.03 7.78
C LEU A 201 3.26 -12.48 7.51
N ALA A 202 2.28 -13.38 7.36
CA ALA A 202 2.54 -14.78 7.01
C ALA A 202 3.26 -14.89 5.66
N LYS A 203 2.90 -14.05 4.67
CA LYS A 203 3.57 -13.98 3.38
C LYS A 203 5.01 -13.47 3.51
N VAL A 204 5.26 -12.42 4.30
CA VAL A 204 6.60 -11.91 4.59
C VAL A 204 7.48 -13.00 5.21
N LEU A 205 6.97 -13.77 6.17
CA LEU A 205 7.71 -14.88 6.77
C LEU A 205 8.06 -15.99 5.75
N LEU A 206 7.13 -16.30 4.84
CA LEU A 206 7.36 -17.25 3.76
C LEU A 206 8.43 -16.74 2.76
N ASP A 207 8.42 -15.45 2.44
CA ASP A 207 9.42 -14.84 1.57
C ASP A 207 10.79 -14.74 2.25
N MET A 208 10.83 -14.50 3.56
CA MET A 208 12.07 -14.57 4.34
C MET A 208 12.67 -15.98 4.32
N LYS A 209 11.83 -17.03 4.47
CA LYS A 209 12.29 -18.42 4.30
C LYS A 209 12.88 -18.63 2.90
N THR A 210 12.17 -18.19 1.86
CA THR A 210 12.63 -18.28 0.47
C THR A 210 13.97 -17.56 0.28
N TYR A 211 14.16 -16.39 0.88
CA TYR A 211 15.41 -15.66 0.84
C TYR A 211 16.57 -16.40 1.53
N VAL A 212 16.33 -17.01 2.69
CA VAL A 212 17.34 -17.83 3.38
C VAL A 212 17.78 -18.99 2.49
N GLU A 213 16.83 -19.68 1.86
CA GLU A 213 17.06 -20.87 1.03
C GLU A 213 17.68 -20.54 -0.34
N THR A 214 17.25 -19.45 -1.00
CA THR A 214 17.56 -19.19 -2.41
C THR A 214 18.35 -17.91 -2.66
N GLY A 215 18.39 -16.99 -1.70
CA GLY A 215 18.94 -15.65 -1.87
C GLY A 215 18.03 -14.67 -2.63
N LYS A 216 16.83 -15.09 -3.06
CA LYS A 216 15.86 -14.19 -3.72
C LYS A 216 15.32 -13.17 -2.72
N GLU A 217 15.64 -11.90 -2.93
CA GLU A 217 15.15 -10.80 -2.10
C GLU A 217 13.70 -10.42 -2.46
N PHE A 218 12.95 -9.94 -1.47
CA PHE A 218 11.60 -9.40 -1.66
C PHE A 218 11.50 -7.93 -1.19
N TYR A 219 12.20 -7.61 -0.11
CA TYR A 219 12.35 -6.26 0.44
C TYR A 219 13.66 -6.19 1.22
N GLY A 220 14.74 -5.92 0.48
CA GLY A 220 16.10 -5.86 1.00
C GLY A 220 16.43 -4.57 1.74
N LEU A 221 17.62 -4.51 2.33
CA LEU A 221 18.05 -3.34 3.12
C LEU A 221 18.06 -2.04 2.30
N ALA A 222 18.43 -2.10 1.01
CA ALA A 222 18.48 -0.91 0.17
C ALA A 222 17.09 -0.26 0.01
N GLU A 223 16.06 -1.08 -0.25
CA GLU A 223 14.67 -0.64 -0.34
C GLU A 223 14.21 0.00 0.99
N ALA A 224 14.45 -0.69 2.10
CA ALA A 224 14.10 -0.19 3.43
C ALA A 224 14.79 1.12 3.81
N CYS A 225 16.08 1.26 3.49
CA CYS A 225 16.81 2.50 3.69
C CYS A 225 16.23 3.63 2.83
N GLN A 226 15.83 3.34 1.59
CA GLN A 226 15.25 4.34 0.72
C GLN A 226 13.88 4.81 1.20
N ASP A 227 13.01 3.87 1.60
CA ASP A 227 11.67 4.21 2.10
C ASP A 227 11.76 5.02 3.40
N THR A 228 12.66 4.63 4.30
CA THR A 228 12.94 5.36 5.54
C THR A 228 13.51 6.75 5.27
N TYR A 229 14.44 6.87 4.32
CA TYR A 229 15.04 8.15 3.94
C TYR A 229 14.00 9.14 3.42
N LEU A 230 13.15 8.71 2.48
CA LEU A 230 12.08 9.56 1.96
C LEU A 230 11.05 9.90 3.03
N SER A 231 10.74 8.97 3.95
CA SER A 231 9.88 9.25 5.10
C SER A 231 10.47 10.33 6.01
N HIS A 232 11.79 10.32 6.26
CA HIS A 232 12.45 11.40 7.01
C HIS A 232 12.45 12.73 6.26
N CYS A 233 12.60 12.71 4.93
CA CYS A 233 12.47 13.92 4.12
C CYS A 233 11.05 14.48 4.17
N LEU A 234 10.01 13.63 4.18
CA LEU A 234 8.62 14.04 4.43
C LEU A 234 8.47 14.71 5.80
N THR A 235 8.98 14.09 6.87
CA THR A 235 8.96 14.69 8.21
C THR A 235 9.63 16.06 8.22
N LYS A 236 10.81 16.19 7.62
CA LYS A 236 11.52 17.47 7.51
C LYS A 236 10.72 18.53 6.73
N ALA A 237 10.05 18.12 5.65
CA ALA A 237 9.20 19.04 4.87
C ALA A 237 8.00 19.52 5.70
N LEU A 238 7.37 18.63 6.49
CA LEU A 238 6.27 18.96 7.39
C LEU A 238 6.71 19.92 8.51
N GLU A 239 7.86 19.67 9.14
CA GLU A 239 8.39 20.50 10.23
C GLU A 239 8.83 21.88 9.78
N THR A 240 9.47 21.98 8.62
CA THR A 240 10.03 23.25 8.13
C THR A 240 9.06 24.05 7.27
N GLY A 241 8.01 23.42 6.74
CA GLY A 241 7.10 24.00 5.76
C GLY A 241 7.76 24.36 4.43
N LYS A 242 8.97 23.84 4.16
CA LYS A 242 9.75 24.12 2.94
C LYS A 242 9.90 22.85 2.11
N PRO A 243 9.92 22.96 0.77
CA PRO A 243 10.23 21.82 -0.09
C PRO A 243 11.59 21.21 0.25
N VAL A 244 11.67 19.89 0.27
CA VAL A 244 12.89 19.11 0.50
C VAL A 244 13.25 18.38 -0.79
N GLN A 245 14.38 18.75 -1.39
CA GLN A 245 14.96 17.99 -2.50
C GLN A 245 15.68 16.76 -1.94
N THR A 246 15.40 15.59 -2.51
CA THR A 246 16.09 14.35 -2.16
C THR A 246 17.25 14.11 -3.11
N GLU A 247 18.22 13.31 -2.66
CA GLU A 247 19.44 13.02 -3.40
C GLU A 247 19.62 11.51 -3.52
N ARG A 248 20.34 11.05 -4.55
CA ARG A 248 20.76 9.65 -4.63
C ARG A 248 21.62 9.28 -3.42
N LYS A 249 21.34 8.12 -2.83
CA LYS A 249 22.03 7.63 -1.64
C LYS A 249 22.93 6.43 -1.96
N PRO A 250 23.91 6.10 -1.08
CA PRO A 250 24.88 5.04 -1.35
C PRO A 250 24.28 3.64 -1.52
N TRP A 251 23.05 3.41 -1.08
CA TRP A 251 22.32 2.14 -1.27
C TRP A 251 21.63 2.03 -2.64
N CYS A 252 21.51 3.12 -3.40
CA CYS A 252 20.91 3.16 -4.74
C CYS A 252 21.86 2.57 -5.81
N ARG A 253 22.55 1.46 -5.52
CA ARG A 253 23.60 0.89 -6.39
C ARG A 253 23.09 0.76 -7.83
N PRO A 254 23.96 1.04 -8.83
CA PRO A 254 23.60 1.06 -10.25
C PRO A 254 23.06 -0.28 -10.74
#